data_AF-A0A3P6AMT4-F1
#
_entry.id   AF-A0A3P6AMT4-F1
#
_cell.length_a   1.000
_cell.length_b   1.000
_cell.length_c   1.000
_cell.angle_alpha   90.00
_cell.angle_beta   90.00
_cell.angle_gamma   90.00
#
_symmetry.space_group_name_H-M   'P 1'
#
loop_
_entity.id
_entity.type
_entity.pdbx_description
1 polymer ?
#
loop_
_entity_poly.entity_id
_entity_poly.type
_entity_poly.pdbx_seq_one_letter_code
_entity_poly.pdbx_strand_id
1 'polypeptide(L)'
;MECIIQVFPDEYHLQTLETLLAACTQLMPTVDTKIVLTQLMDRLSNYAASSPDVLHEFLQVEAFVKLNNAIGKVIDTQIEMPIVGAMTLFVSLLTFALRVHPDRLDYVDQVLGACVVKLSSGPKLEDARAMKQVVALLSAPLEKYNDIVTALTLSNYPRVMDHLDDGTNKVMAMLTIQSIMKNNSCISTADKVEVLFELIKGLIKDLDGNATEELDEEDFQEEQNSVARLINMLDNEEPEEMLKIICVVRKHLMTGGTRRLLPFPRLFFLLSGWSGS
;
A
#
# COMPACT_ATOMS: atom_id res chain seq x y z
N MET A 1 19.14 12.55 -22.31
CA MET A 1 18.98 12.40 -20.85
C MET A 1 19.23 10.98 -20.39
N GLU A 2 18.59 9.98 -20.99
CA GLU A 2 18.82 8.55 -20.63
C GLU A 2 20.30 8.13 -20.70
N CYS A 3 21.03 8.51 -21.75
CA CYS A 3 22.47 8.20 -21.84
C CYS A 3 23.29 8.80 -20.69
N ILE A 4 22.90 9.98 -20.16
CA ILE A 4 23.58 10.58 -19.00
C ILE A 4 23.32 9.70 -17.78
N ILE A 5 22.06 9.34 -17.56
CA ILE A 5 21.64 8.46 -16.45
C ILE A 5 22.28 7.09 -16.56
N GLN A 6 22.60 6.57 -17.76
CA GLN A 6 23.21 5.25 -17.93
C GLN A 6 24.74 5.26 -17.84
N VAL A 7 25.40 6.31 -18.34
CA VAL A 7 26.86 6.32 -18.51
C VAL A 7 27.59 6.83 -17.26
N PHE A 8 27.03 7.80 -16.54
CA PHE A 8 27.73 8.39 -15.39
C PHE A 8 27.48 7.61 -14.08
N PRO A 9 28.45 7.57 -13.15
CA PRO A 9 28.30 7.03 -11.79
C PRO A 9 27.15 7.63 -10.97
N ASP A 10 26.64 6.83 -10.02
CA ASP A 10 25.52 7.20 -9.12
C ASP A 10 25.86 8.35 -8.18
N GLU A 11 27.12 8.45 -7.74
CA GLU A 11 27.64 9.55 -6.91
C GLU A 11 27.46 10.90 -7.60
N TYR A 12 27.75 10.97 -8.90
CA TYR A 12 27.56 12.20 -9.67
C TYR A 12 26.08 12.55 -9.83
N HIS A 13 25.23 11.55 -10.05
CA HIS A 13 23.78 11.77 -10.12
C HIS A 13 23.23 12.31 -8.80
N LEU A 14 23.72 11.81 -7.67
CA LEU A 14 23.31 12.29 -6.35
C LEU A 14 23.77 13.73 -6.11
N GLN A 15 25.04 14.04 -6.37
CA GLN A 15 25.61 15.38 -6.13
C GLN A 15 25.06 16.44 -7.11
N THR A 16 24.63 16.04 -8.30
CA THR A 16 24.06 16.93 -9.33
C THR A 16 22.54 16.80 -9.49
N LEU A 17 21.87 16.13 -8.54
CA LEU A 17 20.46 15.74 -8.63
C LEU A 17 19.56 16.95 -8.94
N GLU A 18 19.79 18.07 -8.28
CA GLU A 18 19.00 19.28 -8.49
C GLU A 18 19.11 19.82 -9.92
N THR A 19 20.33 19.88 -10.46
CA THR A 19 20.57 20.32 -11.83
C THR A 19 19.97 19.34 -12.84
N LEU A 20 20.08 18.04 -12.58
CA LEU A 20 19.53 17.00 -13.45
C LEU A 20 17.99 17.07 -13.49
N LEU A 21 17.34 17.21 -12.33
CA LEU A 21 15.89 17.32 -12.24
C LEU A 21 15.37 18.63 -12.85
N ALA A 22 16.08 19.74 -12.65
CA ALA A 22 15.75 21.01 -13.31
C ALA A 22 15.78 20.86 -14.84
N ALA A 23 16.80 20.17 -15.39
CA ALA A 23 16.87 19.88 -16.82
C ALA A 23 15.71 18.97 -17.27
N CYS A 24 15.32 17.96 -16.49
CA CYS A 24 14.17 17.10 -16.79
C CYS A 24 12.85 17.88 -16.90
N THR A 25 12.65 18.91 -16.09
CA THR A 25 11.43 19.76 -16.17
C THR A 25 11.38 20.67 -17.39
N GLN A 26 12.51 20.89 -18.07
CA GLN A 26 12.63 21.74 -19.25
C GLN A 26 12.63 20.95 -20.57
N LEU A 27 12.47 19.63 -20.51
CA LEU A 27 12.41 18.79 -21.70
C LEU A 27 11.17 19.11 -22.53
N MET A 28 11.29 18.91 -23.85
CA MET A 28 10.15 19.08 -24.75
C MET A 28 9.03 18.10 -24.35
N PRO A 29 7.74 18.49 -24.48
CA PRO A 29 6.61 17.63 -24.11
C PRO A 29 6.56 16.27 -24.82
N THR A 30 7.23 16.16 -25.98
CA THR A 30 7.35 14.91 -26.76
C THR A 30 8.31 13.89 -26.15
N VAL A 31 9.15 14.30 -25.19
CA VAL A 31 10.09 13.41 -24.51
C VAL A 31 9.37 12.67 -23.39
N ASP A 32 9.51 11.35 -23.33
CA ASP A 32 8.99 10.53 -22.22
C ASP A 32 9.82 10.76 -20.95
N THR A 33 9.54 11.88 -20.26
CA THR A 33 10.19 12.25 -19.00
C THR A 33 9.91 11.24 -17.88
N LYS A 34 8.80 10.49 -17.98
CA LYS A 34 8.48 9.42 -17.04
C LYS A 34 9.55 8.34 -17.10
N ILE A 35 9.96 7.88 -18.29
CA ILE A 35 11.05 6.89 -18.42
C ILE A 35 12.35 7.41 -17.79
N VAL A 36 12.72 8.65 -18.09
CA VAL A 36 13.95 9.27 -17.56
C VAL A 36 13.94 9.31 -16.03
N LEU A 37 12.85 9.77 -15.42
CA LEU A 37 12.74 9.88 -13.96
C LEU A 37 12.64 8.51 -13.27
N THR A 38 11.91 7.57 -13.85
CA THR A 38 11.85 6.18 -13.34
C THR A 38 13.23 5.54 -13.37
N GLN A 39 13.97 5.62 -14.48
CA GLN A 39 15.33 5.09 -14.56
C GLN A 39 16.26 5.72 -13.52
N LEU A 40 16.19 7.04 -13.31
CA LEU A 40 17.00 7.72 -12.30
C LEU A 40 16.66 7.21 -10.89
N MET A 41 15.38 7.15 -10.53
CA MET A 41 14.94 6.69 -9.21
C MET A 41 15.31 5.23 -8.96
N ASP A 42 15.12 4.34 -9.94
CA ASP A 42 15.48 2.93 -9.82
C ASP A 42 16.98 2.77 -9.59
N ARG A 43 17.78 3.56 -10.33
CA ARG A 43 19.23 3.51 -10.22
C ARG A 43 19.72 3.99 -8.85
N LEU A 44 19.21 5.13 -8.37
CA LEU A 44 19.52 5.65 -7.03
C LEU A 44 19.02 4.71 -5.92
N SER A 45 17.85 4.09 -6.12
CA SER A 45 17.29 3.10 -5.20
C SER A 45 18.16 1.85 -5.07
N ASN A 46 18.74 1.40 -6.19
CA ASN A 46 19.66 0.27 -6.21
C ASN A 46 21.03 0.64 -5.62
N TYR A 47 21.49 1.87 -5.85
CA TYR A 47 22.71 2.40 -5.24
C TYR A 47 22.61 2.43 -3.72
N ALA A 48 21.52 2.99 -3.19
CA ALA A 48 21.24 3.01 -1.75
C ALA A 48 21.13 1.60 -1.13
N ALA A 49 20.57 0.63 -1.86
CA ALA A 49 20.48 -0.75 -1.41
C ALA A 49 21.84 -1.47 -1.39
N SER A 50 22.76 -1.10 -2.29
CA SER A 50 24.07 -1.73 -2.43
C SER A 50 25.13 -1.10 -1.52
N SER A 51 24.93 0.15 -1.12
CA SER A 51 25.88 0.95 -0.36
C SER A 51 25.15 1.66 0.79
N PRO A 52 24.94 0.99 1.94
CA PRO A 52 24.24 1.59 3.07
C PRO A 52 24.98 2.79 3.66
N ASP A 53 26.30 2.87 3.44
CA ASP A 53 27.12 3.97 3.90
C ASP A 53 26.71 5.30 3.28
N VAL A 54 26.10 5.33 2.09
CA VAL A 54 25.74 6.59 1.40
C VAL A 54 24.35 7.12 1.76
N LEU A 55 23.57 6.40 2.59
CA LEU A 55 22.21 6.80 2.97
C LEU A 55 22.16 8.19 3.63
N HIS A 56 23.20 8.55 4.37
CA HIS A 56 23.32 9.89 4.97
C HIS A 56 23.47 11.00 3.92
N GLU A 57 24.14 10.73 2.79
CA GLU A 57 24.30 11.68 1.69
C GLU A 57 22.95 11.97 1.02
N PHE A 58 22.11 10.94 0.84
CA PHE A 58 20.76 11.12 0.31
C PHE A 58 19.90 12.03 1.20
N LEU A 59 20.02 11.92 2.51
CA LEU A 59 19.37 12.82 3.46
C LEU A 59 19.93 14.24 3.36
N GLN A 60 21.25 14.41 3.29
CA GLN A 60 21.91 15.72 3.21
C GLN A 60 21.52 16.49 1.93
N VAL A 61 21.40 15.80 0.81
CA VAL A 61 21.00 16.39 -0.48
C VAL A 61 19.47 16.55 -0.58
N GLU A 62 18.72 16.11 0.44
CA GLU A 62 17.25 16.11 0.46
C GLU A 62 16.67 15.42 -0.78
N ALA A 63 17.25 14.28 -1.17
CA ALA A 63 16.99 13.64 -2.45
C ALA A 63 15.49 13.33 -2.67
N PHE A 64 14.81 12.85 -1.62
CA PHE A 64 13.36 12.59 -1.66
C PHE A 64 12.56 13.87 -1.99
N VAL A 65 12.83 14.98 -1.29
CA VAL A 65 12.10 16.24 -1.48
C VAL A 65 12.30 16.77 -2.89
N LYS A 66 13.55 16.72 -3.40
CA LYS A 66 13.86 17.15 -4.77
C LYS A 66 13.14 16.28 -5.81
N LEU A 67 13.17 14.95 -5.64
CA LEU A 67 12.46 14.02 -6.53
C LEU A 67 10.94 14.22 -6.49
N ASN A 68 10.35 14.32 -5.29
CA ASN A 68 8.92 14.53 -5.11
C ASN A 68 8.44 15.83 -5.79
N ASN A 69 9.17 16.92 -5.59
CA ASN A 69 8.87 18.21 -6.23
C ASN A 69 9.02 18.17 -7.75
N ALA A 70 10.05 17.48 -8.26
CA ALA A 70 10.25 17.34 -9.70
C ALA A 70 9.14 16.51 -10.34
N ILE A 71 8.72 15.41 -9.70
CA ILE A 71 7.61 14.58 -10.17
C ILE A 71 6.30 15.36 -10.18
N GLY A 72 5.98 16.09 -9.10
CA GLY A 72 4.82 16.96 -9.06
C GLY A 72 4.79 17.94 -10.24
N LYS A 73 5.90 18.67 -10.46
CA LYS A 73 6.02 19.60 -11.60
C LYS A 73 5.86 18.92 -12.95
N VAL A 74 6.43 17.73 -13.15
CA VAL A 74 6.32 17.00 -14.42
C VAL A 74 4.89 16.54 -14.66
N ILE A 75 4.19 16.06 -13.63
CA ILE A 75 2.78 15.66 -13.72
C ILE A 75 1.89 16.89 -14.02
N ASP A 76 2.16 18.03 -13.38
CA ASP A 76 1.38 19.26 -13.59
C ASP A 76 1.63 19.90 -14.96
N THR A 77 2.85 19.79 -15.49
CA THR A 77 3.23 20.38 -16.79
C THR A 77 2.74 19.53 -17.96
N GLN A 78 2.63 18.20 -17.78
CA GLN A 78 2.16 17.29 -18.83
C GLN A 78 0.63 17.13 -18.80
N ILE A 79 -0.04 18.02 -19.52
CA ILE A 79 -1.51 18.09 -19.63
C ILE A 79 -2.14 16.75 -20.08
N GLU A 80 -1.44 15.96 -20.88
CA GLU A 80 -1.92 14.65 -21.40
C GLU A 80 -1.29 13.43 -20.72
N MET A 81 -0.63 13.57 -19.56
CA MET A 81 -0.03 12.40 -18.90
C MET A 81 -1.12 11.39 -18.48
N PRO A 82 -1.06 10.14 -18.97
CA PRO A 82 -1.98 9.09 -18.54
C PRO A 82 -1.84 8.81 -17.05
N ILE A 83 -2.94 8.43 -16.37
CA ILE A 83 -2.93 8.09 -14.93
C ILE A 83 -1.90 7.00 -14.64
N VAL A 84 -1.77 5.98 -15.51
CA VAL A 84 -0.74 4.93 -15.41
C VAL A 84 0.66 5.53 -15.27
N GLY A 85 0.98 6.57 -16.06
CA GLY A 85 2.30 7.21 -16.04
C GLY A 85 2.58 7.91 -14.72
N ALA A 86 1.60 8.65 -14.18
CA ALA A 86 1.71 9.28 -12.87
C ALA A 86 1.87 8.23 -11.76
N MET A 87 1.07 7.15 -11.80
CA MET A 87 1.16 6.05 -10.84
C MET A 87 2.52 5.36 -10.89
N THR A 88 3.09 5.12 -12.07
CA THR A 88 4.45 4.56 -12.22
C THR A 88 5.50 5.46 -11.57
N LEU A 89 5.41 6.79 -11.74
CA LEU A 89 6.32 7.71 -11.05
C LEU A 89 6.17 7.65 -9.54
N PHE A 90 4.94 7.58 -9.02
CA PHE A 90 4.70 7.41 -7.58
C PHE A 90 5.20 6.07 -7.05
N VAL A 91 5.05 4.97 -7.79
CA VAL A 91 5.59 3.66 -7.40
C VAL A 91 7.12 3.70 -7.32
N SER A 92 7.79 4.29 -8.31
CA SER A 92 9.25 4.46 -8.28
C SER A 92 9.71 5.36 -7.12
N LEU A 93 8.99 6.46 -6.85
CA LEU A 93 9.30 7.36 -5.73
C LEU A 93 9.08 6.71 -4.37
N LEU A 94 8.00 5.93 -4.22
CA LEU A 94 7.71 5.17 -3.01
C LEU A 94 8.77 4.11 -2.76
N THR A 95 9.15 3.37 -3.81
CA THR A 95 10.22 2.37 -3.75
C THR A 95 11.54 3.00 -3.32
N PHE A 96 11.86 4.17 -3.85
CA PHE A 96 13.00 4.98 -3.43
C PHE A 96 12.90 5.34 -1.94
N ALA A 97 11.78 5.92 -1.50
CA ALA A 97 11.58 6.32 -0.10
C ALA A 97 11.73 5.12 0.85
N LEU A 98 11.13 3.97 0.52
CA LEU A 98 11.20 2.75 1.33
C LEU A 98 12.62 2.15 1.41
N ARG A 99 13.47 2.37 0.40
CA ARG A 99 14.84 1.87 0.40
C ARG A 99 15.82 2.83 1.05
N VAL A 100 15.68 4.13 0.80
CA VAL A 100 16.63 5.15 1.25
C VAL A 100 16.27 5.68 2.64
N HIS A 101 14.97 5.75 2.96
CA HIS A 101 14.45 6.32 4.20
C HIS A 101 13.39 5.42 4.83
N PRO A 102 13.74 4.17 5.23
CA PRO A 102 12.76 3.21 5.75
C PRO A 102 12.02 3.72 7.00
N ASP A 103 12.65 4.54 7.84
CA ASP A 103 12.04 5.03 9.08
C ASP A 103 11.13 6.27 8.87
N ARG A 104 11.10 6.85 7.66
CA ARG A 104 10.37 8.08 7.34
C ARG A 104 9.00 7.78 6.77
N LEU A 105 8.08 7.37 7.65
CA LEU A 105 6.68 7.13 7.30
C LEU A 105 5.99 8.36 6.71
N ASP A 106 6.44 9.56 7.06
CA ASP A 106 5.95 10.83 6.51
C ASP A 106 6.22 10.94 5.00
N TYR A 107 7.33 10.40 4.50
CA TYR A 107 7.61 10.38 3.06
C TYR A 107 6.70 9.40 2.33
N VAL A 108 6.45 8.23 2.91
CA VAL A 108 5.51 7.24 2.38
C VAL A 108 4.10 7.82 2.32
N ASP A 109 3.63 8.44 3.40
CA ASP A 109 2.29 9.04 3.47
C ASP A 109 2.13 10.23 2.52
N GLN A 110 3.19 11.02 2.28
CA GLN A 110 3.20 12.09 1.27
C GLN A 110 2.99 11.55 -0.16
N VAL A 111 3.66 10.45 -0.53
CA VAL A 111 3.49 9.84 -1.86
C VAL A 111 2.08 9.27 -2.01
N LEU A 112 1.56 8.59 -0.98
CA LEU A 112 0.17 8.11 -0.98
C LEU A 112 -0.83 9.28 -1.06
N GLY A 113 -0.59 10.38 -0.36
CA GLY A 113 -1.41 11.58 -0.44
C GLY A 113 -1.43 12.20 -1.85
N ALA A 114 -0.27 12.29 -2.50
CA ALA A 114 -0.18 12.75 -3.89
C ALA A 114 -0.93 11.82 -4.86
N CYS A 115 -0.90 10.51 -4.60
CA CYS A 115 -1.68 9.51 -5.33
C CYS A 115 -3.19 9.76 -5.18
N VAL A 116 -3.69 9.96 -3.95
CA VAL A 116 -5.11 10.27 -3.68
C VAL A 116 -5.56 11.52 -4.45
N VAL A 117 -4.75 12.59 -4.43
CA VAL A 117 -5.05 13.82 -5.17
C VAL A 117 -5.17 13.54 -6.66
N LYS A 118 -4.25 12.76 -7.23
CA LYS A 118 -4.28 12.41 -8.65
C LYS A 118 -5.48 11.53 -9.00
N LEU A 119 -5.79 10.53 -8.19
CA LEU A 119 -6.95 9.64 -8.39
C LEU A 119 -8.29 10.38 -8.24
N SER A 120 -8.37 11.36 -7.33
CA SER A 120 -9.56 12.19 -7.12
C SER A 120 -9.79 13.21 -8.24
N SER A 121 -8.74 13.58 -8.99
CA SER A 121 -8.81 14.59 -10.04
C SER A 121 -9.32 14.09 -11.40
N GLY A 122 -9.52 12.78 -11.57
CA GLY A 122 -9.95 12.14 -12.82
C GLY A 122 -11.23 11.30 -12.70
N PRO A 123 -11.74 10.75 -13.81
CA PRO A 123 -12.80 9.75 -13.78
C PRO A 123 -12.36 8.50 -13.01
N LYS A 124 -13.32 7.66 -12.59
CA LYS A 124 -13.04 6.37 -11.93
C LYS A 124 -12.00 5.58 -12.72
N LEU A 125 -11.11 4.91 -11.99
CA LEU A 125 -9.97 4.21 -12.55
C LEU A 125 -10.41 2.93 -13.28
N GLU A 126 -10.53 3.00 -14.61
CA GLU A 126 -10.92 1.86 -15.45
C GLU A 126 -9.72 1.18 -16.16
N ASP A 127 -8.55 1.83 -16.22
CA ASP A 127 -7.36 1.24 -16.86
C ASP A 127 -6.73 0.18 -15.94
N ALA A 128 -6.82 -1.09 -16.35
CA ALA A 128 -6.23 -2.24 -15.65
C ALA A 128 -4.72 -2.08 -15.40
N ARG A 129 -3.99 -1.38 -16.27
CA ARG A 129 -2.55 -1.11 -16.06
C ARG A 129 -2.34 -0.10 -14.95
N ALA A 130 -3.19 0.92 -14.85
CA ALA A 130 -3.11 1.89 -13.78
C ALA A 130 -3.45 1.21 -12.46
N MET A 131 -4.46 0.34 -12.47
CA MET A 131 -4.84 -0.42 -11.29
C MET A 131 -3.72 -1.32 -10.78
N LYS A 132 -3.01 -2.00 -11.70
CA LYS A 132 -1.81 -2.77 -11.35
C LYS A 132 -0.73 -1.90 -10.68
N GLN A 133 -0.56 -0.64 -11.11
CA GLN A 133 0.37 0.28 -10.45
C GLN A 133 -0.11 0.68 -9.06
N VAL A 134 -1.41 0.92 -8.86
CA VAL A 134 -1.97 1.24 -7.54
C VAL A 134 -1.82 0.05 -6.58
N VAL A 135 -2.06 -1.17 -7.05
CA VAL A 135 -1.77 -2.40 -6.28
C VAL A 135 -0.30 -2.47 -5.90
N ALA A 136 0.62 -2.26 -6.85
CA ALA A 136 2.06 -2.25 -6.56
C ALA A 136 2.45 -1.16 -5.54
N LEU A 137 1.81 0.02 -5.61
CA LEU A 137 2.01 1.12 -4.68
C LEU A 137 1.62 0.74 -3.24
N LEU A 138 0.48 0.08 -3.07
CA LEU A 138 -0.01 -0.33 -1.75
C LEU A 138 0.71 -1.59 -1.21
N SER A 139 1.15 -2.48 -2.08
CA SER A 139 1.92 -3.68 -1.69
C SER A 139 3.33 -3.34 -1.21
N ALA A 140 3.98 -2.31 -1.75
CA ALA A 140 5.37 -2.00 -1.42
C ALA A 140 5.61 -1.72 0.09
N PRO A 141 4.79 -0.91 0.79
CA PRO A 141 4.88 -0.76 2.24
C PRO A 141 4.62 -2.07 3.00
N LEU A 142 3.65 -2.88 2.56
CA LEU A 142 3.32 -4.16 3.20
C LEU A 142 4.44 -5.19 3.09
N GLU A 143 5.23 -5.14 2.02
CA GLU A 143 6.40 -6.01 1.84
C GLU A 143 7.63 -5.51 2.60
N LYS A 144 7.77 -4.19 2.76
CA LYS A 144 8.94 -3.58 3.38
C LYS A 144 8.88 -3.58 4.91
N TYR A 145 7.72 -3.29 5.49
CA TYR A 145 7.57 -3.17 6.93
C TYR A 145 7.26 -4.52 7.57
N ASN A 146 8.08 -4.92 8.54
CA ASN A 146 7.83 -6.13 9.35
C ASN A 146 6.56 -5.96 10.21
N ASP A 147 6.33 -4.75 10.72
CA ASP A 147 5.12 -4.40 11.44
C ASP A 147 4.12 -3.75 10.49
N ILE A 148 3.16 -4.52 10.00
CA ILE A 148 2.12 -4.05 9.09
C ILE A 148 1.27 -2.96 9.71
N VAL A 149 1.17 -2.94 11.04
CA VAL A 149 0.48 -1.86 11.75
C VAL A 149 1.06 -0.50 11.38
N THR A 150 2.37 -0.39 11.15
CA THR A 150 2.98 0.87 10.70
C THR A 150 2.46 1.31 9.33
N ALA A 151 2.30 0.38 8.39
CA ALA A 151 1.67 0.65 7.10
C ALA A 151 0.19 1.00 7.25
N LEU A 152 -0.54 0.34 8.16
CA LEU A 152 -1.95 0.61 8.42
C LEU A 152 -2.21 1.93 9.14
N THR A 153 -1.22 2.47 9.86
CA THR A 153 -1.30 3.80 10.49
C THR A 153 -1.12 4.96 9.51
N LEU A 154 -0.76 4.69 8.25
CA LEU A 154 -0.62 5.72 7.23
C LEU A 154 -1.99 6.33 6.91
N SER A 155 -2.11 7.64 7.09
CA SER A 155 -3.39 8.34 7.00
C SER A 155 -4.02 8.28 5.61
N ASN A 156 -3.18 8.22 4.56
CA ASN A 156 -3.63 8.17 3.18
C ASN A 156 -3.77 6.75 2.63
N TYR A 157 -3.35 5.71 3.34
CA TYR A 157 -3.47 4.33 2.87
C TYR A 157 -4.94 3.91 2.68
N PRO A 158 -5.84 4.07 3.68
CA PRO A 158 -7.26 3.78 3.49
C PRO A 158 -7.91 4.62 2.39
N ARG A 159 -7.48 5.88 2.24
CA ARG A 159 -8.00 6.78 1.21
C ARG A 159 -7.68 6.32 -0.20
N VAL A 160 -6.51 5.70 -0.43
CA VAL A 160 -6.21 5.09 -1.73
C VAL A 160 -7.08 3.86 -1.96
N MET A 161 -7.35 3.05 -0.93
CA MET A 161 -8.24 1.89 -1.02
C MET A 161 -9.69 2.27 -1.38
N ASP A 162 -10.18 3.41 -0.91
CA ASP A 162 -11.53 3.91 -1.25
C ASP A 162 -11.74 4.19 -2.75
N HIS A 163 -10.66 4.32 -3.52
CA HIS A 163 -10.72 4.49 -4.97
C HIS A 163 -10.71 3.18 -5.76
N LEU A 164 -10.53 2.04 -5.10
CA LEU A 164 -10.43 0.73 -5.77
C LEU A 164 -11.81 0.11 -6.03
N ASP A 165 -11.91 -0.70 -7.07
CA ASP A 165 -13.07 -1.57 -7.27
C ASP A 165 -13.10 -2.71 -6.24
N ASP A 166 -14.26 -3.33 -6.09
CA ASP A 166 -14.48 -4.38 -5.10
C ASP A 166 -13.56 -5.59 -5.29
N GLY A 167 -13.29 -5.98 -6.55
CA GLY A 167 -12.40 -7.10 -6.86
C GLY A 167 -10.97 -6.81 -6.41
N THR A 168 -10.45 -5.63 -6.74
CA THR A 168 -9.11 -5.26 -6.32
C THR A 168 -8.99 -4.99 -4.83
N ASN A 169 -10.06 -4.48 -4.18
CA ASN A 169 -10.11 -4.36 -2.72
C ASN A 169 -9.96 -5.73 -2.03
N LYS A 170 -10.59 -6.78 -2.55
CA LYS A 170 -10.40 -8.15 -2.06
C LYS A 170 -8.96 -8.63 -2.22
N VAL A 171 -8.35 -8.40 -3.39
CA VAL A 171 -6.94 -8.75 -3.64
C VAL A 171 -6.02 -8.06 -2.63
N MET A 172 -6.23 -6.76 -2.38
CA MET A 172 -5.43 -6.00 -1.40
C MET A 172 -5.66 -6.48 0.04
N ALA A 173 -6.90 -6.82 0.40
CA ALA A 173 -7.22 -7.41 1.69
C ALA A 173 -6.49 -8.75 1.90
N MET A 174 -6.47 -9.62 0.88
CA MET A 174 -5.74 -10.89 0.92
C MET A 174 -4.23 -10.69 1.06
N LEU A 175 -3.63 -9.76 0.31
CA LEU A 175 -2.20 -9.42 0.44
C LEU A 175 -1.85 -8.90 1.84
N THR A 176 -2.76 -8.11 2.43
CA THR A 176 -2.60 -7.61 3.81
C THR A 176 -2.59 -8.78 4.81
N ILE A 177 -3.55 -9.71 4.70
CA ILE A 177 -3.59 -10.91 5.56
C ILE A 177 -2.35 -11.78 5.37
N GLN A 178 -1.93 -12.03 4.13
CA GLN A 178 -0.74 -12.82 3.84
C GLN A 178 0.53 -12.19 4.43
N SER A 179 0.66 -10.87 4.35
CA SER A 179 1.79 -10.17 4.98
C SER A 179 1.77 -10.35 6.50
N ILE A 180 0.60 -10.25 7.16
CA ILE A 180 0.45 -10.44 8.61
C ILE A 180 0.89 -11.84 9.02
N MET A 181 0.45 -12.83 8.26
CA MET A 181 0.81 -14.22 8.48
C MET A 181 2.31 -14.48 8.29
N LYS A 182 2.92 -13.88 7.25
CA LYS A 182 4.36 -14.07 6.95
C LYS A 182 5.24 -13.52 8.07
N ASN A 183 4.86 -12.39 8.65
CA ASN A 183 5.67 -11.70 9.66
C ASN A 183 5.36 -12.14 11.11
N ASN A 184 4.37 -13.02 11.32
CA ASN A 184 3.85 -13.38 12.65
C ASN A 184 3.54 -12.14 13.51
N SER A 185 3.08 -11.05 12.90
CA SER A 185 2.79 -9.81 13.61
C SER A 185 1.51 -9.99 14.43
N CYS A 186 1.63 -10.11 15.76
CA CYS A 186 0.48 -10.17 16.65
C CYS A 186 -0.20 -8.81 16.73
N ILE A 187 -1.50 -8.77 16.44
CA ILE A 187 -2.32 -7.56 16.56
C ILE A 187 -3.00 -7.60 17.92
N SER A 188 -2.43 -6.88 18.87
CA SER A 188 -2.78 -6.98 20.30
C SER A 188 -3.68 -5.87 20.83
N THR A 189 -4.13 -4.90 20.03
CA THR A 189 -4.97 -3.79 20.53
C THR A 189 -6.25 -3.64 19.73
N ALA A 190 -7.39 -3.40 20.40
CA ALA A 190 -8.69 -3.26 19.76
C ALA A 190 -8.72 -2.21 18.64
N ASP A 191 -8.07 -1.06 18.81
CA ASP A 191 -8.03 0.00 17.79
C ASP A 191 -7.36 -0.46 16.48
N LYS A 192 -6.28 -1.23 16.59
CA LYS A 192 -5.58 -1.81 15.43
C LYS A 192 -6.44 -2.87 14.74
N VAL A 193 -7.20 -3.65 15.51
CA VAL A 193 -8.12 -4.64 14.96
C VAL A 193 -9.26 -3.94 14.23
N GLU A 194 -9.81 -2.83 14.74
CA GLU A 194 -10.86 -2.08 14.04
C GLU A 194 -10.37 -1.57 12.68
N VAL A 195 -9.17 -0.98 12.60
CA VAL A 195 -8.57 -0.51 11.33
C VAL A 195 -8.36 -1.66 10.36
N LEU A 196 -7.82 -2.79 10.84
CA LEU A 196 -7.62 -3.98 10.02
C LEU A 196 -8.94 -4.52 9.44
N PHE A 197 -9.98 -4.63 10.29
CA PHE A 197 -11.27 -5.16 9.88
C PHE A 197 -12.00 -4.25 8.89
N GLU A 198 -11.79 -2.93 8.98
CA GLU A 198 -12.27 -1.99 7.97
C GLU A 198 -11.58 -2.19 6.62
N LEU A 199 -10.29 -2.54 6.60
CA LEU A 199 -9.54 -2.81 5.37
C LEU A 199 -9.94 -4.13 4.71
N ILE A 200 -10.26 -5.16 5.52
CA ILE A 200 -10.70 -6.46 5.01
C ILE A 200 -12.22 -6.58 4.89
N LYS A 201 -12.96 -5.47 5.00
CA LYS A 201 -14.43 -5.47 4.93
C LYS A 201 -14.98 -6.11 3.66
N GLY A 202 -14.27 -6.02 2.54
CA GLY A 202 -14.66 -6.68 1.29
C GLY A 202 -14.67 -8.22 1.37
N LEU A 203 -13.84 -8.80 2.24
CA LEU A 203 -13.79 -10.24 2.52
C LEU A 203 -14.79 -10.68 3.58
N ILE A 204 -15.24 -9.75 4.45
CA ILE A 204 -16.16 -10.05 5.54
C ILE A 204 -17.62 -9.75 5.19
N LYS A 205 -17.88 -8.68 4.44
CA LYS A 205 -19.23 -8.22 4.10
C LYS A 205 -19.61 -8.61 2.68
N ASP A 206 -20.80 -9.18 2.52
CA ASP A 206 -21.43 -9.29 1.21
C ASP A 206 -21.71 -7.89 0.67
N LEU A 207 -21.01 -7.52 -0.40
CA LEU A 207 -21.27 -6.28 -1.12
C LEU A 207 -22.63 -6.42 -1.82
N ASP A 208 -23.50 -5.44 -1.63
CA ASP A 208 -24.92 -5.53 -1.95
C ASP A 208 -25.17 -5.94 -3.42
N GLY A 209 -25.74 -7.13 -3.60
CA GLY A 209 -26.81 -7.38 -4.57
C GLY A 209 -26.47 -7.53 -6.06
N ASN A 210 -25.22 -7.48 -6.54
CA ASN A 210 -24.99 -7.57 -8.00
C ASN A 210 -23.75 -8.32 -8.50
N ALA A 211 -23.18 -9.22 -7.70
CA ALA A 211 -22.21 -10.20 -8.20
C ALA A 211 -22.67 -11.62 -7.84
N THR A 212 -23.73 -12.09 -8.51
CA THR A 212 -23.74 -13.47 -9.02
C THR A 212 -22.78 -13.55 -10.22
N GLU A 213 -21.54 -13.11 -10.05
CA GLU A 213 -20.47 -13.88 -10.64
C GLU A 213 -20.35 -15.06 -9.68
N GLU A 214 -20.54 -16.27 -10.20
CA GLU A 214 -20.24 -17.50 -9.48
C GLU A 214 -18.81 -17.36 -8.98
N LEU A 215 -18.62 -16.88 -7.75
CA LEU A 215 -17.34 -16.99 -7.07
C LEU A 215 -17.04 -18.48 -7.13
N ASP A 216 -15.87 -18.83 -7.68
CA ASP A 216 -15.40 -20.19 -7.57
C ASP A 216 -15.48 -20.55 -6.09
N GLU A 217 -16.17 -21.64 -5.76
CA GLU A 217 -16.34 -22.04 -4.37
C GLU A 217 -14.97 -22.28 -3.72
N GLU A 218 -13.96 -22.63 -4.55
CA GLU A 218 -12.55 -22.69 -4.15
C GLU A 218 -12.01 -21.31 -3.73
N ASP A 219 -12.16 -20.29 -4.58
CA ASP A 219 -11.71 -18.91 -4.28
C ASP A 219 -12.40 -18.35 -3.02
N PHE A 220 -13.71 -18.54 -2.89
CA PHE A 220 -14.45 -18.12 -1.71
C PHE A 220 -13.96 -18.84 -0.45
N GLN A 221 -13.71 -20.15 -0.54
CA GLN A 221 -13.18 -20.92 0.58
C GLN A 221 -11.76 -20.47 0.96
N GLU A 222 -10.91 -20.09 0.01
CA GLU A 222 -9.60 -19.51 0.27
C GLU A 222 -9.68 -18.15 0.99
N GLU A 223 -10.60 -17.28 0.57
CA GLU A 223 -10.89 -16.01 1.25
C GLU A 223 -11.29 -16.27 2.72
N GLN A 224 -12.28 -17.14 2.95
CA GLN A 224 -12.76 -17.46 4.30
C GLN A 224 -11.70 -18.13 5.17
N ASN A 225 -10.89 -19.03 4.59
CA ASN A 225 -9.78 -19.66 5.29
C ASN A 225 -8.73 -18.62 5.74
N SER A 226 -8.47 -17.61 4.92
CA SER A 226 -7.50 -16.55 5.23
C SER A 226 -8.00 -15.66 6.36
N VAL A 227 -9.28 -15.26 6.35
CA VAL A 227 -9.91 -14.53 7.45
C VAL A 227 -9.90 -15.37 8.75
N ALA A 228 -10.15 -16.67 8.66
CA ALA A 228 -10.13 -17.56 9.83
C ALA A 228 -8.73 -17.66 10.46
N ARG A 229 -7.69 -17.73 9.62
CA ARG A 229 -6.29 -17.70 10.07
C ARG A 229 -5.94 -16.37 10.72
N LEU A 230 -6.40 -15.25 10.15
CA LEU A 230 -6.19 -13.93 10.74
C LEU A 230 -6.79 -13.83 12.15
N ILE A 231 -8.04 -14.26 12.32
CA ILE A 231 -8.72 -14.27 13.62
C ILE A 231 -7.95 -15.11 14.64
N ASN A 232 -7.35 -16.22 14.20
CA ASN A 232 -6.53 -17.08 15.06
C ASN A 232 -5.21 -16.46 15.51
N MET A 233 -4.74 -15.41 14.83
CA MET A 233 -3.54 -14.65 15.20
C MET A 233 -3.85 -13.48 16.14
N LEU A 234 -5.13 -13.16 16.35
CA LEU A 234 -5.52 -12.14 17.33
C LEU A 234 -5.41 -12.76 18.72
N ASP A 235 -4.45 -12.26 19.49
CA ASP A 235 -4.23 -12.70 20.87
C ASP A 235 -3.69 -11.52 21.69
N ASN A 236 -4.10 -11.46 22.95
CA ASN A 236 -3.56 -10.53 23.93
C ASN A 236 -3.55 -11.19 25.31
N GLU A 237 -2.43 -11.08 26.02
CA GLU A 237 -2.25 -11.60 27.38
C GLU A 237 -3.18 -10.92 28.39
N GLU A 238 -3.60 -9.68 28.12
CA GLU A 238 -4.54 -8.95 28.96
C GLU A 238 -6.00 -9.33 28.64
N PRO A 239 -6.75 -9.90 29.59
CA PRO A 239 -8.09 -10.43 29.32
C PRO A 239 -9.10 -9.33 28.96
N GLU A 240 -8.94 -8.12 29.51
CA GLU A 240 -9.82 -6.99 29.21
C GLU A 240 -9.66 -6.50 27.76
N GLU A 241 -8.42 -6.41 27.26
CA GLU A 241 -8.19 -6.06 25.85
C GLU A 241 -8.58 -7.19 24.91
N MET A 242 -8.32 -8.44 25.28
CA MET A 242 -8.77 -9.58 24.48
C MET A 242 -10.30 -9.59 24.32
N LEU A 243 -11.04 -9.22 25.37
CA LEU A 243 -12.50 -9.05 25.28
C LEU A 243 -12.91 -7.93 24.32
N LYS A 244 -12.24 -6.77 24.36
CA LYS A 244 -12.51 -5.67 23.42
C LYS A 244 -12.24 -6.11 21.98
N ILE A 245 -11.14 -6.81 21.74
CA ILE A 245 -10.80 -7.39 20.42
C ILE A 245 -11.92 -8.33 19.95
N ILE A 246 -12.37 -9.26 20.79
CA ILE A 246 -13.45 -10.19 20.44
C ILE A 246 -14.75 -9.43 20.12
N CYS A 247 -15.08 -8.38 20.88
CA CYS A 247 -16.25 -7.55 20.62
C CYS A 247 -16.18 -6.85 19.25
N VAL A 248 -15.01 -6.30 18.90
CA VAL A 248 -14.76 -5.67 17.59
C VAL A 248 -14.90 -6.70 16.46
N VAL A 249 -14.24 -7.84 16.58
CA VAL A 249 -14.30 -8.93 15.59
C VAL A 249 -15.76 -9.37 15.38
N ARG A 250 -16.51 -9.57 16.47
CA ARG A 250 -17.92 -9.94 16.42
C ARG A 250 -18.76 -8.90 15.71
N LYS A 251 -18.57 -7.61 16.04
CA LYS A 251 -19.32 -6.50 15.42
C LYS A 251 -19.18 -6.53 13.90
N HIS A 252 -17.96 -6.71 13.39
CA HIS A 252 -17.69 -6.75 11.95
C HIS A 252 -18.22 -8.03 11.29
N LEU A 253 -17.99 -9.21 11.87
CA LEU A 253 -18.44 -10.48 11.28
C LEU A 253 -19.97 -10.61 11.20
N MET A 254 -20.70 -10.03 12.17
CA MET A 254 -22.17 -10.02 12.14
C MET A 254 -22.75 -9.25 10.95
N THR A 255 -21.95 -8.40 10.28
CA THR A 255 -22.37 -7.70 9.06
C THR A 255 -22.27 -8.55 7.79
N GLY A 256 -21.62 -9.73 7.88
CA GLY A 256 -21.17 -10.53 6.73
C GLY A 256 -22.14 -11.54 6.12
N GLY A 257 -23.38 -11.62 6.61
CA GLY A 257 -24.34 -12.63 6.16
C GLY A 257 -24.03 -14.05 6.66
N THR A 258 -24.98 -14.97 6.51
CA THR A 258 -24.89 -16.33 7.07
C THR A 258 -23.80 -17.19 6.45
N ARG A 259 -23.49 -17.02 5.16
CA ARG A 259 -22.45 -17.80 4.46
C ARG A 259 -21.04 -17.54 5.00
N ARG A 260 -20.71 -16.28 5.31
CA ARG A 260 -19.39 -15.88 5.84
C ARG A 260 -19.26 -16.07 7.35
N LEU A 261 -20.36 -16.28 8.08
CA LEU A 261 -20.35 -16.56 9.53
C LEU A 261 -20.05 -18.03 9.88
N LEU A 262 -20.40 -18.95 8.97
CA LEU A 262 -20.27 -20.42 9.15
C LEU A 262 -18.83 -20.95 9.38
N PRO A 263 -17.76 -20.44 8.75
CA PRO A 263 -16.42 -21.04 8.83
C PRO A 263 -15.61 -20.71 10.10
N PHE A 264 -16.21 -20.12 11.15
CA PHE A 264 -15.49 -19.73 12.37
C PHE A 264 -15.87 -20.53 13.65
N PRO A 265 -15.49 -21.82 13.77
CA PRO A 265 -15.71 -22.62 14.98
C PRO A 265 -15.08 -22.03 16.25
N ARG A 266 -13.91 -21.37 16.14
CA ARG A 266 -13.23 -20.76 17.28
C ARG A 266 -13.98 -19.57 17.87
N LEU A 267 -14.63 -18.75 17.03
CA LEU A 267 -15.53 -17.70 17.50
C LEU A 267 -16.77 -18.29 18.13
N PHE A 268 -17.33 -19.37 17.56
CA PHE A 268 -18.43 -20.09 18.19
C PHE A 268 -18.04 -20.70 19.54
N PHE A 269 -16.80 -21.18 19.71
CA PHE A 269 -16.28 -21.72 20.96
C PHE A 269 -15.99 -20.61 21.99
N LEU A 270 -15.40 -19.50 21.58
CA LEU A 270 -15.21 -18.30 22.42
C LEU A 270 -16.55 -17.66 22.84
N LEU A 271 -17.56 -17.67 21.96
CA LEU A 271 -18.90 -17.16 22.26
C LEU A 271 -19.73 -18.14 23.10
N SER A 272 -19.62 -19.45 22.85
CA SER A 272 -20.37 -20.47 23.62
C SER A 272 -19.79 -20.68 25.03
N GLY A 273 -18.47 -20.51 25.21
CA GLY A 273 -17.82 -20.49 26.53
C GLY A 273 -18.28 -19.33 27.44
N TRP A 274 -18.88 -18.28 26.88
CA TRP A 274 -19.41 -17.13 27.63
C TRP A 274 -20.93 -17.08 27.73
N SER A 275 -21.66 -17.89 26.94
CA SER A 275 -23.12 -18.06 27.12
C SER A 275 -23.49 -19.03 28.26
N GLY A 276 -22.48 -19.64 28.89
CA GLY A 276 -22.62 -20.63 29.96
C GLY A 276 -21.90 -20.24 31.26
N SER A 277 -21.94 -18.97 31.66
CA SER A 277 -21.53 -18.50 32.99
C SER A 277 -22.48 -17.41 33.50
#